data_AF-A0A9W5VTC5-F1
#
_entry.id   AF-A0A9W5VTC5-F1
#
_cell.length_a   1.000
_cell.length_b   1.000
_cell.length_c   1.000
_cell.angle_alpha   90.00
_cell.angle_beta   90.00
_cell.angle_gamma   90.00
#
_symmetry.space_group_name_H-M   'P 1'
#
loop_
_entity.id
_entity.type
_entity.pdbx_description
1 polymer ?
#
loop_
_entity_poly.entity_id
_entity_poly.type
_entity_poly.pdbx_seq_one_letter_code
_entity_poly.pdbx_strand_id
1 'polypeptide(L)'
;MYKVVFFDVDGTLLSEIDRSMHESTKEAVQRLIDKGIHVVVTTGRPYSLCSQFKELGINTFISANGAHIKCGKEVIHKSVLSSEIVHDISNFAELHGHSVSYFTEEFAMNNIASKDERVMRALNETLNLEQYPDKVRNLSDEMYCIAYVCMLMTQKLKNSLKDIQHLRLSVFMVTL
;
A
#
# COMPACT_ATOMS: atom_id res chain seq x y z
N MET A 1 22.22 -4.85 23.22
CA MET A 1 22.42 -5.23 21.80
C MET A 1 21.05 -5.38 21.15
N TYR A 2 20.82 -4.73 20.02
CA TYR A 2 19.53 -4.85 19.30
C TYR A 2 19.43 -6.22 18.63
N LYS A 3 18.20 -6.75 18.56
CA LYS A 3 17.89 -8.04 17.93
C LYS A 3 17.05 -7.89 16.67
N VAL A 4 16.29 -6.81 16.59
CA VAL A 4 15.42 -6.47 15.48
C VAL A 4 15.42 -4.96 15.27
N VAL A 5 15.23 -4.53 14.04
CA VAL A 5 15.02 -3.14 13.65
C VAL A 5 13.91 -3.07 12.61
N PHE A 6 13.05 -2.06 12.74
CA PHE A 6 11.92 -1.82 11.86
C PHE A 6 12.20 -0.54 11.08
N PHE A 7 12.00 -0.58 9.76
CA PHE A 7 12.15 0.58 8.89
C PHE A 7 10.84 0.86 8.15
N ASP A 8 10.45 2.13 8.17
CA ASP A 8 9.50 2.63 7.18
C ASP A 8 10.15 2.64 5.79
N VAL A 9 9.33 2.75 4.75
CA VAL A 9 9.79 2.81 3.35
C VAL A 9 9.95 4.26 2.91
N ASP A 10 8.83 4.97 2.82
CA ASP A 10 8.75 6.28 2.18
C ASP A 10 9.34 7.36 3.09
N GLY A 11 10.45 7.97 2.67
CA GLY A 11 11.19 8.94 3.46
C GLY A 11 12.13 8.35 4.50
N THR A 12 12.26 7.02 4.54
CA THR A 12 13.19 6.32 5.43
C THR A 12 14.17 5.46 4.63
N LEU A 13 13.71 4.37 4.00
CA LEU A 13 14.55 3.55 3.12
C LEU A 13 14.66 4.18 1.73
N LEU A 14 13.59 4.81 1.26
CA LEU A 14 13.55 5.56 0.01
C LEU A 14 13.52 7.05 0.30
N SER A 15 14.22 7.82 -0.52
CA SER A 15 14.20 9.29 -0.50
C SER A 15 12.79 9.84 -0.70
N GLU A 16 12.40 10.86 0.07
CA GLU A 16 11.13 11.56 -0.13
C GLU A 16 11.07 12.33 -1.46
N ILE A 17 12.23 12.69 -2.01
CA ILE A 17 12.37 13.57 -3.17
C ILE A 17 12.14 12.79 -4.47
N ASP A 18 12.86 11.69 -4.64
CA ASP A 18 12.93 10.94 -5.90
C ASP A 18 12.62 9.45 -5.74
N ARG A 19 12.24 9.01 -4.53
CA ARG A 19 11.94 7.61 -4.19
C ARG A 19 13.10 6.64 -4.48
N SER A 20 14.32 7.16 -4.65
CA SER A 20 15.52 6.36 -4.84
C SER A 20 16.01 5.82 -3.51
N MET A 21 16.75 4.71 -3.56
CA MET A 21 17.43 4.15 -2.40
C MET A 21 18.92 4.50 -2.46
N HIS A 22 19.39 5.28 -1.49
CA HIS A 22 20.80 5.66 -1.40
C HIS A 22 21.70 4.45 -1.13
N GLU A 23 22.91 4.46 -1.69
CA GLU A 23 23.86 3.35 -1.51
C GLU A 23 24.27 3.17 -0.04
N SER A 24 24.45 4.28 0.69
CA SER A 24 24.71 4.24 2.13
C SER A 24 23.60 3.55 2.94
N THR A 25 22.34 3.65 2.48
CA THR A 25 21.20 2.95 3.08
C THR A 25 21.30 1.45 2.84
N LYS A 26 21.61 1.01 1.61
CA LYS A 26 21.81 -0.41 1.29
C LYS A 26 22.93 -1.01 2.12
N GLU A 27 24.07 -0.34 2.19
CA GLU A 27 25.19 -0.78 3.01
C GLU A 27 24.82 -0.86 4.50
N ALA A 28 24.04 0.10 5.01
CA ALA A 28 23.60 0.09 6.40
C ALA A 28 22.69 -1.10 6.70
N VAL A 29 21.73 -1.38 5.81
CA VAL A 29 20.86 -2.56 5.90
C VAL A 29 21.69 -3.85 5.86
N GLN A 30 22.65 -3.96 4.94
CA GLN A 30 23.51 -5.13 4.84
C GLN A 30 24.33 -5.34 6.13
N ARG A 31 24.94 -4.27 6.67
CA ARG A 31 25.68 -4.35 7.94
C ARG A 31 24.82 -4.78 9.13
N LEU A 32 23.52 -4.48 9.13
CA LEU A 32 22.59 -4.94 10.17
C LEU A 32 22.33 -6.44 10.02
N ILE A 33 22.05 -6.89 8.79
CA ILE A 33 21.83 -8.30 8.46
C ILE A 33 23.08 -9.14 8.78
N ASP A 34 24.27 -8.68 8.40
CA ASP A 34 25.55 -9.37 8.65
C ASP A 34 25.85 -9.52 10.15
N LYS A 35 25.34 -8.59 10.97
CA LYS A 35 25.42 -8.67 12.44
C LYS A 35 24.38 -9.60 13.07
N GLY A 36 23.55 -10.26 12.26
CA GLY A 36 22.46 -11.11 12.72
C GLY A 36 21.29 -10.32 13.33
N ILE A 37 21.17 -9.03 13.01
CA ILE A 37 20.01 -8.22 13.42
C ILE A 37 18.89 -8.46 12.41
N HIS A 38 17.72 -8.83 12.90
CA HIS A 38 16.56 -9.03 12.05
C HIS A 38 16.03 -7.69 11.55
N VAL A 39 15.98 -7.51 10.23
CA VAL A 39 15.47 -6.27 9.61
C VAL A 39 14.04 -6.52 9.14
N VAL A 40 13.13 -5.61 9.49
CA VAL A 40 11.72 -5.67 9.13
C VAL A 40 11.33 -4.40 8.39
N VAL A 41 10.65 -4.53 7.25
CA VAL A 41 10.03 -3.39 6.56
C VAL A 41 8.61 -3.21 7.07
N THR A 42 8.24 -1.97 7.39
CA THR A 42 6.89 -1.57 7.79
C THR A 42 6.39 -0.51 6.82
N THR A 43 5.24 -0.71 6.16
CA THR A 43 4.81 0.24 5.13
C THR A 43 3.30 0.21 4.90
N GLY A 44 2.78 1.33 4.42
CA GLY A 44 1.44 1.43 3.86
C GLY A 44 1.29 0.76 2.49
N ARG A 45 2.40 0.53 1.77
CA ARG A 45 2.42 -0.07 0.44
C ARG A 45 1.86 -1.51 0.44
N PRO A 46 1.29 -1.97 -0.69
CA PRO A 46 0.96 -3.39 -0.86
C PRO A 46 2.23 -4.25 -0.87
N TYR A 47 2.10 -5.52 -0.46
CA TYR A 47 3.22 -6.45 -0.38
C TYR A 47 3.93 -6.66 -1.72
N SER A 48 3.19 -6.70 -2.83
CA SER A 48 3.73 -6.85 -4.19
C SER A 48 4.72 -5.75 -4.57
N LEU A 49 4.57 -4.54 -4.03
CA LEU A 49 5.46 -3.40 -4.27
C LEU A 49 6.67 -3.34 -3.31
N CYS A 50 6.89 -4.38 -2.52
CA CYS A 50 8.03 -4.49 -1.59
C CYS A 50 9.17 -5.38 -2.14
N SER A 51 9.11 -5.81 -3.40
CA SER A 51 10.05 -6.76 -4.01
C SER A 51 11.51 -6.31 -3.92
N GLN A 52 11.80 -5.04 -4.20
CA GLN A 52 13.16 -4.49 -4.16
C GLN A 52 13.86 -4.67 -2.80
N PHE A 53 13.11 -4.68 -1.69
CA PHE A 53 13.69 -4.85 -0.35
C PHE A 53 14.05 -6.31 -0.08
N LYS A 54 13.38 -7.26 -0.76
CA LYS A 54 13.75 -8.68 -0.71
C LYS A 54 15.13 -8.91 -1.31
N GLU A 55 15.49 -8.14 -2.33
CA GLU A 55 16.81 -8.20 -2.97
C GLU A 55 17.94 -7.75 -2.02
N LEU A 56 17.62 -6.93 -1.01
CA LEU A 56 18.54 -6.56 0.07
C LEU A 56 18.66 -7.62 1.18
N GLY A 57 18.01 -8.78 1.02
CA GLY A 57 17.98 -9.83 2.04
C GLY A 57 16.95 -9.62 3.15
N ILE A 58 16.08 -8.60 3.06
CA ILE A 58 14.98 -8.40 4.01
C ILE A 58 13.86 -9.39 3.69
N ASN A 59 13.47 -10.22 4.65
CA ASN A 59 12.46 -11.26 4.45
C ASN A 59 11.15 -11.02 5.19
N THR A 60 11.09 -10.01 6.08
CA THR A 60 9.91 -9.76 6.93
C THR A 60 9.31 -8.40 6.62
N PHE A 61 8.00 -8.42 6.34
CA PHE A 61 7.25 -7.28 5.85
C PHE A 61 5.95 -7.13 6.62
N ILE A 62 5.71 -5.93 7.12
CA ILE A 62 4.44 -5.44 7.64
C ILE A 62 3.91 -4.47 6.57
N SER A 63 3.01 -4.93 5.72
CA SER A 63 2.51 -4.20 4.54
C SER A 63 1.03 -3.83 4.71
N ALA A 64 0.50 -3.04 3.77
CA ALA A 64 -0.89 -2.60 3.77
C ALA A 64 -1.32 -1.97 5.12
N ASN A 65 -0.46 -1.10 5.68
CA ASN A 65 -0.66 -0.49 7.01
C ASN A 65 -0.82 -1.53 8.14
N GLY A 66 -0.14 -2.67 8.01
CA GLY A 66 -0.17 -3.77 8.98
C GLY A 66 -1.30 -4.79 8.76
N ALA A 67 -2.15 -4.60 7.76
CA ALA A 67 -3.19 -5.57 7.42
C ALA A 67 -2.62 -6.87 6.81
N HIS A 68 -1.36 -6.89 6.37
CA HIS A 68 -0.72 -8.10 5.84
C HIS A 68 0.75 -8.19 6.28
N ILE A 69 1.07 -9.23 7.07
CA ILE A 69 2.40 -9.49 7.62
C ILE A 69 2.92 -10.83 7.11
N LYS A 70 4.09 -10.81 6.45
CA LYS A 70 4.76 -12.02 5.96
C LYS A 70 6.21 -12.09 6.42
N CYS A 71 6.68 -13.30 6.71
CA CYS A 71 8.09 -13.63 6.84
C CYS A 71 8.45 -14.73 5.83
N GLY A 72 9.25 -14.40 4.83
CA GLY A 72 9.50 -15.28 3.69
C GLY A 72 8.21 -15.63 2.96
N LYS A 73 7.84 -16.92 2.98
CA LYS A 73 6.59 -17.44 2.38
C LYS A 73 5.45 -17.55 3.39
N GLU A 74 5.74 -17.44 4.68
CA GLU A 74 4.76 -17.60 5.75
C GLU A 74 3.98 -16.30 5.96
N VAL A 75 2.65 -16.42 6.01
CA VAL A 75 1.76 -15.33 6.44
C VAL A 75 1.62 -15.42 7.95
N ILE A 76 2.22 -14.47 8.66
CA ILE A 76 2.16 -14.39 10.13
C ILE A 76 0.81 -13.81 10.56
N HIS A 77 0.33 -12.81 9.83
CA HIS A 77 -0.94 -12.16 10.12
C HIS A 77 -1.55 -11.60 8.84
N LYS A 78 -2.88 -11.67 8.75
CA LYS A 78 -3.66 -10.93 7.76
C LYS A 78 -4.98 -10.46 8.37
N SER A 79 -5.40 -9.27 7.97
CA SER A 79 -6.71 -8.68 8.25
C SER A 79 -7.39 -8.45 6.92
N VAL A 80 -8.47 -9.19 6.66
CA VAL A 80 -9.19 -9.15 5.38
C VAL A 80 -10.48 -8.37 5.56
N LEU A 81 -10.77 -7.47 4.61
CA LEU A 81 -12.03 -6.73 4.54
C LEU A 81 -13.18 -7.68 4.17
N SER A 82 -14.37 -7.47 4.74
CA SER A 82 -15.53 -8.26 4.34
C SER A 82 -15.91 -7.96 2.90
N SER A 83 -16.37 -8.98 2.18
CA SER A 83 -16.78 -8.86 0.78
C SER A 83 -17.87 -7.81 0.58
N GLU A 84 -18.81 -7.69 1.52
CA GLU A 84 -19.83 -6.63 1.55
C GLU A 84 -19.22 -5.22 1.49
N ILE A 85 -18.26 -4.92 2.37
CA ILE A 85 -17.57 -3.62 2.40
C ILE A 85 -16.83 -3.35 1.08
N VAL A 86 -16.16 -4.36 0.54
CA VAL A 86 -15.43 -4.25 -0.73
C VAL A 86 -16.39 -3.91 -1.86
N HIS A 87 -17.54 -4.60 -1.94
CA HIS A 87 -18.56 -4.34 -2.95
C HIS A 87 -19.21 -2.97 -2.78
N ASP A 88 -19.57 -2.57 -1.57
CA ASP A 88 -20.20 -1.28 -1.29
C ASP A 88 -19.29 -0.12 -1.71
N ILE A 89 -18.00 -0.17 -1.32
CA ILE A 89 -17.03 0.86 -1.69
C ILE A 89 -16.80 0.87 -3.21
N SER A 90 -16.69 -0.31 -3.84
CA SER A 90 -16.48 -0.42 -5.27
C SER A 90 -17.66 0.14 -6.08
N ASN A 91 -18.89 -0.23 -5.70
CA ASN A 91 -20.11 0.27 -6.34
C ASN A 91 -20.25 1.79 -6.15
N PHE A 92 -19.96 2.27 -4.94
CA PHE A 92 -19.97 3.71 -4.65
C PHE A 92 -18.94 4.46 -5.50
N ALA A 93 -17.74 3.92 -5.68
CA ALA A 93 -16.73 4.51 -6.56
C ALA A 93 -17.17 4.54 -8.02
N GLU A 94 -17.74 3.45 -8.52
CA GLU A 94 -18.24 3.35 -9.89
C GLU A 94 -19.35 4.37 -10.17
N LEU A 95 -20.31 4.51 -9.25
CA LEU A 95 -21.40 5.48 -9.37
C LEU A 95 -20.91 6.93 -9.45
N HIS A 96 -19.79 7.25 -8.80
CA HIS A 96 -19.24 8.61 -8.74
C HIS A 96 -18.06 8.84 -9.68
N GLY A 97 -17.65 7.84 -10.47
CA GLY A 97 -16.47 7.94 -11.34
C GLY A 97 -15.16 8.13 -10.57
N HIS A 98 -15.05 7.56 -9.38
CA HIS A 98 -13.87 7.66 -8.53
C HIS A 98 -12.93 6.45 -8.69
N SER A 99 -11.63 6.70 -8.55
CA SER A 99 -10.61 5.66 -8.69
C SER A 99 -10.41 4.93 -7.38
N VAL A 100 -10.21 3.62 -7.43
CA VAL A 100 -9.99 2.78 -6.25
C VAL A 100 -8.82 1.84 -6.50
N SER A 101 -7.95 1.72 -5.52
CA SER A 101 -6.91 0.69 -5.47
C SER A 101 -7.27 -0.40 -4.48
N TYR A 102 -6.99 -1.64 -4.88
CA TYR A 102 -7.25 -2.86 -4.13
C TYR A 102 -5.93 -3.53 -3.81
N PHE A 103 -5.70 -3.78 -2.52
CA PHE A 103 -4.49 -4.41 -2.01
C PHE A 103 -4.86 -5.86 -1.73
N THR A 104 -4.42 -6.75 -2.61
CA THR A 104 -4.52 -8.21 -2.47
C THR A 104 -3.10 -8.76 -2.25
N GLU A 105 -2.86 -10.03 -2.60
CA GLU A 105 -1.47 -10.49 -2.84
C GLU A 105 -0.78 -9.64 -3.91
N GLU A 106 -1.56 -9.16 -4.89
CA GLU A 106 -1.15 -8.22 -5.92
C GLU A 106 -1.76 -6.82 -5.70
N PHE A 107 -1.31 -5.85 -6.51
CA PHE A 107 -1.87 -4.50 -6.52
C PHE A 107 -2.70 -4.28 -7.78
N ALA A 108 -3.97 -3.89 -7.63
CA ALA A 108 -4.90 -3.71 -8.74
C ALA A 108 -5.78 -2.47 -8.55
N MET A 109 -6.45 -2.01 -9.61
CA MET A 109 -7.36 -0.86 -9.57
C MET A 109 -8.68 -1.10 -10.32
N ASN A 110 -9.64 -0.18 -10.23
CA ASN A 110 -10.94 -0.30 -10.90
C ASN A 110 -10.97 0.21 -12.37
N ASN A 111 -9.84 0.73 -12.89
CA ASN A 111 -9.68 1.24 -14.26
C ASN A 111 -10.52 2.50 -14.60
N ILE A 112 -11.19 3.11 -13.63
CA ILE A 112 -12.07 4.27 -13.88
C ILE A 112 -11.26 5.50 -14.31
N ALA A 113 -10.09 5.71 -13.72
CA ALA A 113 -9.24 6.88 -13.97
C ALA A 113 -7.90 6.52 -14.62
N SER A 114 -7.85 5.45 -15.42
CA SER A 114 -6.59 4.98 -16.05
C SER A 114 -5.98 5.95 -17.06
N LYS A 115 -6.77 6.91 -17.55
CA LYS A 115 -6.32 8.00 -18.42
C LYS A 115 -6.21 9.34 -17.70
N ASP A 116 -6.47 9.40 -16.39
CA ASP A 116 -6.36 10.64 -15.63
C ASP A 116 -4.90 10.86 -15.20
N GLU A 117 -4.26 11.87 -15.77
CA GLU A 117 -2.87 12.22 -15.49
C GLU A 117 -2.61 12.55 -14.02
N ARG A 118 -3.61 13.07 -13.29
CA ARG A 118 -3.47 13.37 -11.86
C ARG A 118 -3.44 12.10 -11.03
N VAL A 119 -4.26 11.11 -11.40
CA VAL A 119 -4.23 9.79 -10.75
C VAL A 119 -2.91 9.10 -11.05
N MET A 120 -2.44 9.16 -12.29
CA MET A 120 -1.12 8.62 -12.65
C MET A 120 0.02 9.30 -11.88
N ARG A 121 -0.01 10.63 -11.76
CA ARG A 121 0.94 11.40 -10.96
C ARG A 121 0.91 10.97 -9.50
N ALA A 122 -0.28 10.86 -8.89
CA ALA A 122 -0.41 10.41 -7.51
C ALA A 122 0.15 8.99 -7.30
N LEU A 123 -0.12 8.07 -8.23
CA LEU A 123 0.43 6.71 -8.17
C LEU A 123 1.96 6.70 -8.28
N ASN A 124 2.52 7.57 -9.13
CA ASN A 124 3.96 7.73 -9.25
C ASN A 124 4.57 8.31 -7.96
N GLU A 125 4.03 9.40 -7.44
CA GLU A 125 4.56 10.09 -6.26
C GLU A 125 4.44 9.26 -4.97
N THR A 126 3.37 8.47 -4.83
CA THR A 126 3.08 7.70 -3.61
C THR A 126 3.61 6.27 -3.65
N LEU A 127 3.59 5.62 -4.81
CA LEU A 127 3.91 4.20 -4.95
C LEU A 127 5.07 3.94 -5.91
N ASN A 128 5.63 4.97 -6.56
CA ASN A 128 6.67 4.86 -7.58
C ASN A 128 6.24 3.97 -8.77
N LEU A 129 4.99 4.13 -9.21
CA LEU A 129 4.44 3.42 -10.36
C LEU A 129 4.50 4.29 -11.62
N GLU A 130 5.04 3.72 -12.69
CA GLU A 130 5.11 4.39 -14.00
C GLU A 130 3.90 4.05 -14.88
N GLN A 131 3.21 2.97 -14.58
CA GLN A 131 2.07 2.46 -15.34
C GLN A 131 0.84 2.29 -14.45
N TYR A 132 -0.33 2.47 -15.04
CA TYR A 132 -1.58 2.25 -14.33
C TYR A 132 -1.71 0.75 -14.00
N PRO A 133 -2.04 0.37 -12.74
CA PRO A 133 -2.20 -1.03 -12.36
C PRO A 133 -3.30 -1.73 -13.14
N ASP A 134 -3.17 -3.05 -13.27
CA ASP A 134 -4.20 -3.87 -13.89
C ASP A 134 -5.55 -3.74 -13.19
N LYS A 135 -6.62 -3.98 -13.97
CA LYS A 135 -7.96 -4.02 -13.41
C LYS A 135 -8.09 -5.20 -12.44
N VAL A 136 -8.70 -4.96 -11.28
CA VAL A 136 -9.06 -6.03 -10.34
C VAL A 136 -9.94 -7.05 -11.06
N ARG A 137 -9.53 -8.33 -10.99
CA ARG A 137 -10.22 -9.41 -11.70
C ARG A 137 -11.47 -9.86 -10.97
N ASN A 138 -11.38 -9.97 -9.65
CA ASN A 138 -12.46 -10.45 -8.81
C ASN A 138 -12.49 -9.70 -7.48
N LEU A 139 -13.65 -9.17 -7.12
CA LEU A 139 -13.86 -8.50 -5.83
C LEU A 139 -14.06 -9.47 -4.66
N SER A 140 -14.18 -10.78 -4.94
CA SER A 140 -14.21 -11.82 -3.91
C SER A 140 -12.82 -12.29 -3.47
N ASP A 141 -11.74 -11.77 -4.05
CA ASP A 141 -10.38 -12.06 -3.59
C ASP A 141 -10.17 -11.49 -2.18
N GLU A 142 -9.19 -12.01 -1.44
CA GLU A 142 -8.87 -11.46 -0.12
C GLU A 142 -8.29 -10.04 -0.25
N MET A 143 -9.08 -9.06 0.19
CA MET A 143 -8.71 -7.64 0.18
C MET A 143 -8.16 -7.23 1.54
N TYR A 144 -6.90 -6.84 1.59
CA TYR A 144 -6.23 -6.38 2.81
C TYR A 144 -6.45 -4.89 3.08
N CYS A 145 -6.56 -4.09 2.01
CA CYS A 145 -6.75 -2.65 2.08
C CYS A 145 -7.43 -2.14 0.80
N ILE A 146 -8.23 -1.09 0.95
CA ILE A 146 -8.77 -0.31 -0.17
C ILE A 146 -8.32 1.13 -0.01
N ALA A 147 -7.71 1.68 -1.07
CA ALA A 147 -7.41 3.11 -1.15
C ALA A 147 -8.42 3.78 -2.09
N TYR A 148 -9.22 4.68 -1.53
CA TYR A 148 -10.23 5.41 -2.28
C TYR A 148 -9.68 6.77 -2.72
N VAL A 149 -9.69 7.04 -4.02
CA VAL A 149 -9.15 8.28 -4.60
C VAL A 149 -10.32 9.16 -5.06
N CYS A 150 -10.55 10.24 -4.32
CA CYS A 150 -11.59 11.23 -4.58
C CYS A 150 -10.97 12.60 -4.81
N MET A 151 -11.36 13.30 -5.87
CA MET A 151 -10.87 14.65 -6.16
C MET A 151 -11.65 15.77 -5.45
N LEU A 152 -12.81 15.45 -4.86
CA LEU A 152 -13.66 16.42 -4.17
C LEU A 152 -13.77 16.05 -2.68
N MET A 153 -13.25 16.95 -1.84
CA MET A 153 -13.28 17.00 -0.37
C MET A 153 -13.80 15.77 0.42
N THR A 154 -12.91 15.31 1.28
CA THR A 154 -12.99 14.21 2.26
C THR A 154 -14.20 14.19 3.21
N GLN A 155 -14.91 15.31 3.41
CA GLN A 155 -16.02 15.38 4.37
C GLN A 155 -17.31 14.69 3.88
N LYS A 156 -17.64 14.80 2.58
CA LYS A 156 -18.80 14.08 1.99
C LYS A 156 -18.56 12.57 2.01
N LEU A 157 -17.36 12.15 1.63
CA LEU A 157 -16.96 10.73 1.65
C LEU A 157 -17.06 10.14 3.05
N LYS A 158 -16.51 10.82 4.07
CA LYS A 158 -16.65 10.39 5.46
C LYS A 158 -18.12 10.24 5.83
N ASN A 159 -18.98 11.22 5.50
CA ASN A 159 -20.40 11.15 5.81
C ASN A 159 -21.12 9.99 5.10
N SER A 160 -20.80 9.71 3.84
CA SER A 160 -21.40 8.63 3.05
C SER A 160 -20.91 7.25 3.47
N LEU A 161 -19.73 7.13 4.07
CA LEU A 161 -19.15 5.87 4.54
C LEU A 161 -19.27 5.66 6.06
N LYS A 162 -20.00 6.55 6.77
CA LYS A 162 -20.19 6.48 8.24
C LYS A 162 -20.87 5.20 8.71
N ASP A 163 -21.72 4.63 7.87
CA ASP A 163 -22.51 3.44 8.21
C ASP A 163 -21.71 2.14 8.01
N ILE A 164 -20.51 2.21 7.42
CA ILE A 164 -19.63 1.07 7.23
C ILE A 164 -18.90 0.77 8.55
N GLN A 165 -19.39 -0.23 9.29
CA GLN A 165 -18.76 -0.68 10.53
C GLN A 165 -17.33 -1.20 10.28
N HIS A 166 -16.41 -0.90 11.20
CA HIS A 166 -14.99 -1.28 11.17
C HIS A 166 -14.12 -0.63 10.06
N LEU A 167 -14.65 0.33 9.31
CA LEU A 167 -13.87 1.09 8.34
C LEU A 167 -12.83 1.97 9.05
N ARG A 168 -11.54 1.63 8.90
CA ARG A 168 -10.43 2.52 9.28
C ARG A 168 -10.10 3.45 8.09
N LEU A 169 -10.66 4.65 8.12
CA LEU A 169 -10.35 5.71 7.15
C LEU A 169 -9.00 6.37 7.48
N SER A 170 -7.94 5.91 6.83
CA SER A 170 -6.69 6.67 6.73
C SER A 170 -6.80 7.63 5.55
N VAL A 171 -7.14 8.89 5.82
CA VAL A 171 -7.18 9.93 4.80
C VAL A 171 -5.74 10.35 4.48
N PHE A 172 -5.17 9.79 3.42
CA PHE A 172 -3.97 10.36 2.81
C PHE A 172 -4.41 11.50 1.90
N MET A 173 -4.17 12.73 2.35
CA MET A 173 -4.39 13.91 1.53
C MET A 173 -3.21 14.00 0.56
N VAL A 174 -3.34 13.42 -0.64
CA VAL A 174 -2.50 13.84 -1.75
C VAL A 174 -3.08 15.19 -2.18
N THR A 175 -2.40 16.27 -1.80
CA THR A 175 -2.69 17.60 -2.34
C THR A 175 -2.36 17.54 -3.83
N LEU A 176 -3.37 17.28 -4.65
CA LEU A 176 -3.31 17.40 -6.11
C LEU A 176 -3.42 18.87 -6.51
#